data_AF-A0AAD9KDT4-F1
#
_entry.id   AF-A0AAD9KDT4-F1
#
_cell.length_a   1.000
_cell.length_b   1.000
_cell.length_c   1.000
_cell.angle_alpha   90.00
_cell.angle_beta   90.00
_cell.angle_gamma   90.00
#
_symmetry.space_group_name_H-M   'P 1'
#
loop_
_entity.id
_entity.type
_entity.pdbx_description
1 polymer ?
#
loop_
_entity_poly.entity_id
_entity_poly.type
_entity_poly.pdbx_seq_one_letter_code
_entity_poly.pdbx_strand_id
1 'polypeptide(L)'
;MSFSFSFILLTMCRNLITKLRETVLNQYLPFDAHVTFHVIVAYTAFFFMFLHVFGYCFIFYEVSTQPAEFLCIFREVSLSPTFLPKFHYWLFGTLPGATGVLLIAVICVMYIFAQPLVRTYIFNAFWVSHKLFYLLYVLTLLHGCVRLLQEPNFSYYFAGPAILFTLDKIVSLSRRKRELTILRMEQLPSDITYIEFKRPANFEYKSGQWVRLACTALGKEEYHSLTLTSAPHENTLSVYILACGPWSWNLRRLADQQNQDTNPYPKVNTPGV
;
A
#
# COMPACT_ATOMS: atom_id res chain seq x y z
N MET A 1 -1.74 -10.94 -13.98
CA MET A 1 -0.74 -10.16 -13.21
C MET A 1 -0.72 -8.68 -13.58
N SER A 2 -0.39 -8.32 -14.82
CA SER A 2 -0.23 -6.92 -15.26
C SER A 2 -1.41 -6.04 -14.86
N PHE A 3 -2.63 -6.46 -15.22
CA PHE A 3 -3.85 -5.75 -14.83
C PHE A 3 -3.97 -5.53 -13.32
N SER A 4 -3.82 -6.58 -12.51
CA SER A 4 -3.96 -6.50 -11.05
C SER A 4 -2.95 -5.55 -10.42
N PHE A 5 -1.67 -5.63 -10.82
CA PHE A 5 -0.62 -4.73 -10.32
C PHE A 5 -0.81 -3.29 -10.80
N SER A 6 -1.40 -3.05 -11.97
CA SER A 6 -1.73 -1.67 -12.38
C SER A 6 -2.94 -1.15 -11.63
N PHE A 7 -4.02 -1.94 -11.58
CA PHE A 7 -5.30 -1.56 -11.00
C PHE A 7 -5.25 -1.36 -9.49
N ILE A 8 -4.38 -2.08 -8.76
CA ILE A 8 -4.23 -1.93 -7.31
C ILE A 8 -3.89 -0.49 -6.89
N LEU A 9 -3.26 0.33 -7.76
CA LEU A 9 -3.03 1.74 -7.47
C LEU A 9 -4.33 2.53 -7.30
N LEU A 10 -5.35 2.23 -8.12
CA LEU A 10 -6.65 2.91 -8.07
C LEU A 10 -7.34 2.70 -6.73
N THR A 11 -7.16 1.53 -6.12
CA THR A 11 -7.70 1.23 -4.78
C THR A 11 -7.08 2.11 -3.68
N MET A 12 -6.00 2.84 -3.98
CA MET A 12 -5.30 3.74 -3.04
C MET A 12 -5.34 5.22 -3.47
N CYS A 13 -6.17 5.57 -4.46
CA CYS A 13 -6.48 6.94 -4.87
C CYS A 13 -7.54 7.55 -3.94
N ARG A 14 -7.14 7.93 -2.73
CA ARG A 14 -8.06 8.24 -1.63
C ARG A 14 -8.91 9.47 -1.91
N ASN A 15 -8.37 10.53 -2.50
CA ASN A 15 -9.17 11.74 -2.79
C ASN A 15 -10.18 11.46 -3.91
N LEU A 16 -9.77 10.70 -4.92
CA LEU A 16 -10.67 10.26 -5.99
C LEU A 16 -11.82 9.40 -5.44
N ILE A 17 -11.48 8.38 -4.64
CA ILE A 17 -12.47 7.49 -4.00
C ILE A 17 -13.44 8.30 -3.13
N THR A 18 -12.94 9.25 -2.33
CA THR A 18 -13.79 10.13 -1.51
C THR A 18 -14.76 10.94 -2.38
N LYS A 19 -14.34 11.46 -3.53
CA LYS A 19 -15.25 12.16 -4.46
C LYS A 19 -16.28 11.22 -5.08
N LEU A 20 -15.86 10.03 -5.53
CA LEU A 20 -16.75 9.06 -6.17
C LEU A 20 -17.80 8.51 -5.19
N ARG A 21 -17.46 8.38 -3.92
CA ARG A 21 -18.37 7.98 -2.84
C ARG A 21 -19.60 8.88 -2.73
N GLU A 22 -19.50 10.15 -3.12
CA GLU A 22 -20.61 11.12 -3.04
C GLU A 22 -21.54 11.07 -4.25
N THR A 23 -21.21 10.28 -5.26
CA THR A 23 -21.98 10.14 -6.49
C THR A 23 -22.93 8.94 -6.43
N VAL A 24 -23.83 8.83 -7.41
CA VAL A 24 -24.73 7.67 -7.58
C VAL A 24 -23.98 6.34 -7.70
N LEU A 25 -22.69 6.36 -8.07
CA LEU A 25 -21.86 5.16 -8.16
C LEU A 25 -21.73 4.43 -6.82
N ASN A 26 -21.83 5.13 -5.69
CA ASN A 26 -21.74 4.50 -4.37
C ASN A 26 -22.88 3.52 -4.07
N GLN A 27 -23.99 3.59 -4.82
CA GLN A 27 -25.07 2.61 -4.72
C GLN A 27 -24.70 1.26 -5.36
N TYR A 28 -23.75 1.26 -6.29
CA TYR A 28 -23.31 0.06 -7.02
C TYR A 28 -21.94 -0.43 -6.57
N LEU A 29 -21.06 0.50 -6.19
CA LEU A 29 -19.68 0.24 -5.81
C LEU A 29 -19.43 0.65 -4.36
N PRO A 30 -19.05 -0.29 -3.47
CA PRO A 30 -18.79 0.01 -2.07
C PRO A 30 -17.41 0.66 -1.88
N PHE A 31 -17.31 1.97 -2.16
CA PHE A 31 -16.06 2.73 -2.08
C PHE A 31 -15.41 2.72 -0.67
N ASP A 32 -16.21 2.53 0.38
CA ASP A 32 -15.73 2.40 1.76
C ASP A 32 -14.88 1.13 1.97
N ALA A 33 -15.08 0.09 1.16
CA ALA A 33 -14.32 -1.15 1.22
C ALA A 33 -13.02 -1.13 0.37
N HIS A 34 -12.56 0.03 -0.12
CA HIS A 34 -11.39 0.13 -1.01
C HIS A 34 -10.11 -0.50 -0.43
N VAL A 35 -9.85 -0.39 0.88
CA VAL A 35 -8.68 -1.02 1.52
C VAL A 35 -8.84 -2.54 1.57
N THR A 36 -10.04 -3.04 1.90
CA THR A 36 -10.32 -4.48 1.85
C THR A 36 -10.15 -5.00 0.43
N PHE A 37 -10.64 -4.26 -0.56
CA PHE A 37 -10.48 -4.60 -1.96
C PHE A 37 -9.02 -4.56 -2.43
N HIS A 38 -8.22 -3.59 -1.96
CA HIS A 38 -6.78 -3.56 -2.20
C HIS A 38 -6.10 -4.86 -1.76
N VAL A 39 -6.46 -5.37 -0.57
CA VAL A 39 -5.93 -6.63 -0.03
C VAL A 39 -6.37 -7.83 -0.88
N ILE A 40 -7.62 -7.86 -1.34
CA ILE A 40 -8.11 -8.91 -2.25
C ILE A 40 -7.34 -8.90 -3.58
N VAL A 41 -7.16 -7.71 -4.18
CA VAL A 41 -6.38 -7.55 -5.42
C VAL A 41 -4.93 -7.96 -5.21
N ALA A 42 -4.33 -7.65 -4.05
CA ALA A 42 -3.00 -8.09 -3.68
C ALA A 42 -2.92 -9.63 -3.65
N TYR A 43 -3.74 -10.32 -2.84
CA TYR A 43 -3.72 -11.79 -2.80
C TYR A 43 -3.98 -12.45 -4.15
N THR A 44 -4.86 -11.87 -4.97
CA THR A 44 -5.08 -12.31 -6.34
C THR A 44 -3.81 -12.17 -7.19
N ALA A 45 -3.14 -11.02 -7.12
CA ALA A 45 -1.88 -10.78 -7.83
C ALA A 45 -0.77 -11.75 -7.36
N PHE A 46 -0.69 -12.04 -6.06
CA PHE A 46 0.26 -12.98 -5.49
C PHE A 46 0.04 -14.41 -5.98
N PHE A 47 -1.22 -14.87 -6.03
CA PHE A 47 -1.56 -16.18 -6.58
C PHE A 47 -1.11 -16.32 -8.04
N PHE A 48 -1.46 -15.36 -8.90
CA PHE A 48 -1.04 -15.39 -10.31
C PHE A 48 0.46 -15.18 -10.49
N MET A 49 1.14 -14.51 -9.57
CA MET A 49 2.60 -14.40 -9.53
C MET A 49 3.26 -15.75 -9.27
N PHE A 50 2.74 -16.52 -8.32
CA PHE A 50 3.22 -17.87 -8.09
C PHE A 50 3.06 -18.76 -9.34
N LEU A 51 1.88 -18.74 -9.97
CA LEU A 51 1.65 -19.50 -11.22
C LEU A 51 2.58 -19.06 -12.35
N HIS A 52 2.81 -17.74 -12.49
CA HIS A 52 3.72 -17.20 -13.48
C HIS A 52 5.15 -17.69 -13.25
N VAL A 53 5.67 -17.58 -12.03
CA VAL A 53 7.02 -18.06 -11.68
C VAL A 53 7.15 -19.56 -11.93
N PHE A 54 6.17 -20.36 -11.51
CA PHE A 54 6.17 -21.80 -11.74
C PHE A 54 6.19 -22.14 -13.24
N GLY A 55 5.38 -21.45 -14.05
CA GLY A 55 5.38 -21.61 -15.51
C GLY A 55 6.74 -21.28 -16.14
N TYR A 56 7.40 -20.19 -15.72
CA TYR A 56 8.73 -19.84 -16.21
C TYR A 56 9.82 -20.80 -15.74
N CYS A 57 9.73 -21.37 -14.54
CA CYS A 57 10.63 -22.43 -14.11
C CYS A 57 10.54 -23.65 -15.03
N PHE A 58 9.33 -24.05 -15.44
CA PHE A 58 9.14 -25.13 -16.40
C PHE A 58 9.71 -24.77 -17.78
N ILE A 59 9.40 -23.58 -18.30
CA ILE A 59 9.92 -23.12 -19.59
C ILE A 59 11.46 -23.06 -19.60
N PHE A 60 12.07 -22.51 -18.54
CA PHE A 60 13.53 -22.43 -18.43
C PHE A 60 14.17 -23.80 -18.27
N TYR A 61 13.51 -24.75 -17.61
CA TYR A 61 13.99 -26.14 -17.55
C TYR A 61 14.01 -26.75 -18.96
N GLU A 62 12.88 -26.70 -19.68
CA GLU A 62 12.75 -27.26 -21.03
C GLU A 62 13.77 -26.66 -22.01
N VAL A 63 13.88 -25.33 -22.04
CA VAL A 63 14.84 -24.62 -22.91
C VAL A 63 16.30 -24.93 -22.55
N SER A 64 16.59 -25.31 -21.30
CA SER A 64 17.94 -25.71 -20.88
C SER A 64 18.30 -27.15 -21.25
N THR A 65 17.30 -27.98 -21.55
CA THR A 65 17.47 -29.41 -21.87
C THR A 65 17.31 -29.72 -23.36
N GLN A 66 16.60 -28.89 -24.11
CA GLN A 66 16.38 -29.09 -25.55
C GLN A 66 17.59 -28.62 -26.38
N PRO A 67 17.77 -29.16 -27.61
CA PRO A 67 18.83 -28.72 -28.50
C PRO A 67 18.76 -27.23 -28.85
N ALA A 68 19.92 -26.60 -29.10
CA ALA A 68 20.02 -25.16 -29.35
C ALA A 68 19.27 -24.68 -30.61
N GLU A 69 18.90 -25.59 -31.52
CA GLU A 69 18.09 -25.29 -32.71
C GLU A 69 16.70 -24.74 -32.38
N PHE A 70 16.15 -25.11 -31.21
CA PHE A 70 14.84 -24.61 -30.75
C PHE A 70 14.92 -23.21 -30.12
N LEU A 71 16.11 -22.64 -29.91
CA LEU A 71 16.27 -21.26 -29.41
C LEU A 71 15.83 -20.20 -30.42
N CYS A 72 15.58 -20.57 -31.67
CA CYS A 72 15.05 -19.69 -32.70
C CYS A 72 13.66 -19.09 -32.33
N ILE A 73 12.97 -19.66 -31.33
CA ILE A 73 11.74 -19.09 -30.77
C ILE A 73 11.96 -17.74 -30.10
N PHE A 74 13.17 -17.45 -29.60
CA PHE A 74 13.51 -16.20 -28.93
C PHE A 74 14.15 -15.23 -29.92
N ARG A 75 13.30 -14.49 -30.65
CA ARG A 75 13.74 -13.60 -31.74
C ARG A 75 14.73 -12.50 -31.30
N GLU A 76 14.66 -12.09 -30.04
CA GLU A 76 15.48 -11.02 -29.46
C GLU A 76 16.76 -11.53 -28.77
N VAL A 77 16.98 -12.85 -28.74
CA VAL A 77 18.14 -13.47 -28.07
C VAL A 77 19.01 -14.15 -29.11
N SER A 78 20.07 -13.45 -29.53
CA SER A 78 21.08 -13.99 -30.44
C SER A 78 22.19 -14.68 -29.64
N LEU A 79 22.08 -16.00 -29.46
CA LEU A 79 23.12 -16.83 -28.87
C LEU A 79 23.90 -17.58 -29.94
N SER A 80 25.17 -17.90 -29.65
CA SER A 80 25.97 -18.77 -30.51
C SER A 80 25.28 -20.13 -30.66
N PRO A 81 25.24 -20.75 -31.86
CA PRO A 81 24.63 -22.06 -32.07
C PRO A 81 25.24 -23.18 -31.21
N THR A 82 26.48 -22.98 -30.77
CA THR A 82 27.24 -23.91 -29.92
C THR A 82 27.05 -23.70 -28.42
N PHE A 83 26.42 -22.60 -28.02
CA PHE A 83 26.20 -22.26 -26.62
C PHE A 83 24.80 -22.69 -26.21
N LEU A 84 24.73 -23.71 -25.33
CA LEU A 84 23.48 -24.15 -24.73
C LEU A 84 23.29 -23.47 -23.35
N PRO A 85 22.51 -22.38 -23.25
CA PRO A 85 22.27 -21.69 -21.99
C PRO A 85 21.59 -22.62 -20.98
N LYS A 86 22.18 -22.73 -19.79
CA LYS A 86 21.64 -23.52 -18.69
C LYS A 86 20.62 -22.72 -17.88
N PHE A 87 19.90 -23.39 -16.98
CA PHE A 87 18.84 -22.79 -16.16
C PHE A 87 19.27 -21.51 -15.42
N HIS A 88 20.48 -21.51 -14.85
CA HIS A 88 21.03 -20.34 -14.17
C HIS A 88 21.29 -19.16 -15.12
N TYR A 89 21.62 -19.42 -16.39
CA TYR A 89 21.76 -18.36 -17.39
C TYR A 89 20.40 -17.69 -17.66
N TRP A 90 19.33 -18.47 -17.79
CA TRP A 90 17.99 -17.91 -17.97
C TRP A 90 17.53 -17.11 -16.76
N LEU A 91 17.85 -17.56 -15.54
CA LEU A 91 17.52 -16.86 -14.31
C LEU A 91 18.34 -15.59 -14.04
N PHE A 92 19.64 -15.59 -14.31
CA PHE A 92 20.53 -14.50 -13.86
C PHE A 92 21.26 -13.79 -15.02
N GLY A 93 21.43 -14.47 -16.14
CA GLY A 93 22.11 -13.94 -17.33
C GLY A 93 21.19 -13.17 -18.27
N THR A 94 19.86 -13.32 -18.15
CA THR A 94 18.89 -12.56 -18.94
C THR A 94 18.23 -11.46 -18.12
N LEU A 95 17.90 -10.32 -18.75
CA LEU A 95 17.21 -9.23 -18.06
C LEU A 95 15.85 -9.66 -17.48
N PRO A 96 14.97 -10.39 -18.20
CA PRO A 96 13.70 -10.87 -17.63
C PRO A 96 13.92 -11.82 -16.44
N GLY A 97 14.89 -12.74 -16.51
CA GLY A 97 15.21 -13.62 -15.40
C GLY A 97 15.67 -12.83 -14.16
N ALA A 98 16.69 -12.00 -14.30
CA ALA A 98 17.30 -11.29 -13.19
C ALA A 98 16.33 -10.32 -12.52
N THR A 99 15.58 -9.57 -13.32
CA THR A 99 14.50 -8.69 -12.81
C THR A 99 13.37 -9.49 -12.17
N GLY A 100 13.03 -10.67 -12.70
CA GLY A 100 12.03 -11.57 -12.13
C GLY A 100 12.41 -12.07 -10.74
N VAL A 101 13.67 -12.52 -10.55
CA VAL A 101 14.18 -12.92 -9.23
C VAL A 101 14.14 -11.76 -8.24
N LEU A 102 14.55 -10.57 -8.66
CA LEU A 102 14.51 -9.39 -7.79
C LEU A 102 13.07 -8.97 -7.46
N LEU A 103 12.14 -9.05 -8.42
CA LEU A 103 10.72 -8.82 -8.19
C LEU A 103 10.13 -9.78 -7.16
N ILE A 104 10.46 -11.07 -7.23
CA ILE A 104 10.04 -12.06 -6.23
C ILE A 104 10.53 -11.65 -4.84
N ALA A 105 11.81 -11.29 -4.70
CA ALA A 105 12.36 -10.86 -3.42
C ALA A 105 11.62 -9.62 -2.85
N VAL A 106 11.38 -8.61 -3.70
CA VAL A 106 10.63 -7.39 -3.32
C VAL A 106 9.20 -7.74 -2.90
N ILE A 107 8.49 -8.55 -3.67
CA ILE A 107 7.10 -8.94 -3.38
C ILE A 107 7.06 -9.73 -2.06
N CYS A 108 7.95 -10.70 -1.85
CA CYS A 108 7.99 -11.47 -0.60
C CYS A 108 8.19 -10.57 0.62
N VAL A 109 9.15 -9.63 0.57
CA VAL A 109 9.37 -8.65 1.65
C VAL A 109 8.09 -7.83 1.89
N MET A 110 7.49 -7.27 0.83
CA MET A 110 6.26 -6.48 0.96
C MET A 110 5.11 -7.27 1.61
N TYR A 111 4.90 -8.53 1.21
CA TYR A 111 3.79 -9.37 1.71
C TYR A 111 4.00 -9.85 3.14
N ILE A 112 5.23 -10.20 3.54
CA ILE A 112 5.56 -10.62 4.90
C ILE A 112 5.24 -9.48 5.89
N PHE A 113 5.74 -8.27 5.60
CA PHE A 113 5.50 -7.13 6.49
C PHE A 113 4.08 -6.56 6.40
N ALA A 114 3.34 -6.85 5.32
CA ALA A 114 1.93 -6.47 5.19
C ALA A 114 0.95 -7.43 5.89
N GLN A 115 1.42 -8.56 6.41
CA GLN A 115 0.56 -9.49 7.15
C GLN A 115 -0.11 -8.79 8.35
N PRO A 116 -1.40 -9.06 8.63
CA PRO A 116 -2.13 -8.39 9.70
C PRO A 116 -1.41 -8.49 11.05
N LEU A 117 -0.88 -9.67 11.40
CA LEU A 117 -0.11 -9.88 12.62
C LEU A 117 1.11 -8.98 12.65
N VAL A 118 1.94 -9.02 11.61
CA VAL A 118 3.20 -8.27 11.53
C VAL A 118 2.96 -6.76 11.55
N ARG A 119 2.02 -6.26 10.76
CA ARG A 119 1.67 -4.83 10.68
C ARG A 119 1.18 -4.29 12.02
N THR A 120 0.46 -5.10 12.79
CA THR A 120 -0.03 -4.71 14.11
C THR A 120 1.12 -4.53 15.10
N TYR A 121 2.17 -5.36 15.07
CA TYR A 121 3.31 -5.26 15.98
C TYR A 121 4.40 -4.28 15.52
N ILE A 122 4.70 -4.21 14.22
CA ILE A 122 5.79 -3.41 13.66
C ILE A 122 5.32 -2.55 12.48
N PHE A 123 4.41 -1.62 12.75
CA PHE A 123 3.79 -0.75 11.74
C PHE A 123 4.82 0.06 10.92
N ASN A 124 5.91 0.52 11.52
CA ASN A 124 6.97 1.24 10.81
C ASN A 124 7.67 0.37 9.76
N ALA A 125 7.95 -0.90 10.07
CA ALA A 125 8.54 -1.84 9.12
C ALA A 125 7.58 -2.16 7.97
N PHE A 126 6.28 -2.30 8.27
CA PHE A 126 5.24 -2.34 7.24
C PHE A 126 5.33 -1.12 6.32
N TRP A 127 5.35 0.09 6.88
CA TRP A 127 5.34 1.31 6.08
C TRP A 127 6.59 1.44 5.18
N VAL A 128 7.76 1.15 5.74
CA VAL A 128 9.03 1.21 4.99
C VAL A 128 9.09 0.15 3.90
N SER A 129 8.75 -1.10 4.20
CA SER A 129 8.72 -2.17 3.21
C SER A 129 7.68 -1.92 2.12
N HIS A 130 6.51 -1.37 2.45
CA HIS A 130 5.49 -1.06 1.45
C HIS A 130 5.93 0.01 0.45
N LYS A 131 6.86 0.92 0.81
CA LYS A 131 7.46 1.88 -0.14
C LYS A 131 8.23 1.19 -1.28
N LEU A 132 8.60 -0.08 -1.14
CA LEU A 132 9.23 -0.85 -2.22
C LEU A 132 8.33 -0.98 -3.47
N PHE A 133 7.06 -0.59 -3.42
CA PHE A 133 6.20 -0.52 -4.59
C PHE A 133 6.80 0.34 -5.72
N TYR A 134 7.53 1.41 -5.40
CA TYR A 134 8.23 2.22 -6.42
C TYR A 134 9.23 1.37 -7.20
N LEU A 135 10.04 0.59 -6.47
CA LEU A 135 11.01 -0.33 -7.06
C LEU A 135 10.30 -1.45 -7.84
N LEU A 136 9.21 -2.00 -7.31
CA LEU A 136 8.40 -3.02 -7.98
C LEU A 136 7.93 -2.56 -9.36
N TYR A 137 7.41 -1.33 -9.50
CA TYR A 137 6.93 -0.85 -10.80
C TYR A 137 8.06 -0.59 -11.79
N VAL A 138 9.19 -0.02 -11.34
CA VAL A 138 10.39 0.16 -12.18
C VAL A 138 10.87 -1.20 -12.69
N LEU A 139 11.02 -2.19 -11.80
CA LEU A 139 11.44 -3.53 -12.17
C LEU A 139 10.44 -4.23 -13.07
N THR A 140 9.13 -4.05 -12.88
CA THR A 140 8.10 -4.65 -13.74
C THR A 140 8.14 -4.10 -15.17
N LEU A 141 8.40 -2.79 -15.32
CA LEU A 141 8.60 -2.17 -16.63
C LEU A 141 9.85 -2.74 -17.34
N LEU A 142 10.96 -2.88 -16.61
CA LEU A 142 12.19 -3.50 -17.13
C LEU A 142 12.02 -4.99 -17.43
N HIS A 143 11.27 -5.71 -16.61
CA HIS A 143 11.06 -7.15 -16.76
C HIS A 143 10.42 -7.52 -18.10
N GLY A 144 9.49 -6.69 -18.59
CA GLY A 144 8.84 -6.89 -19.89
C GLY A 144 9.55 -6.26 -21.09
N CYS A 145 10.57 -5.40 -20.90
CA CYS A 145 11.04 -4.52 -21.97
C CYS A 145 11.80 -5.22 -23.10
N VAL A 146 12.41 -6.38 -22.83
CA VAL A 146 13.24 -7.14 -23.79
C VAL A 146 12.41 -7.95 -24.79
N ARG A 147 11.08 -7.97 -24.64
CA ARG A 147 10.17 -8.62 -25.62
C ARG A 147 10.49 -10.09 -25.88
N LEU A 148 11.01 -10.78 -24.86
CA LEU A 148 11.54 -12.14 -25.00
C LEU A 148 10.54 -13.11 -25.65
N LEU A 149 9.26 -13.01 -25.27
CA LEU A 149 8.16 -13.82 -25.83
C LEU A 149 7.10 -12.99 -26.55
N GLN A 150 6.86 -11.76 -26.09
CA GLN A 150 5.80 -10.90 -26.59
C GLN A 150 6.11 -9.43 -26.30
N GLU A 151 5.40 -8.55 -26.99
CA GLU A 151 5.44 -7.11 -26.76
C GLU A 151 5.03 -6.73 -25.31
N PRO A 152 5.60 -5.65 -24.73
CA PRO A 152 5.42 -5.32 -23.34
C PRO A 152 4.03 -4.72 -23.11
N ASN A 153 3.09 -5.57 -22.67
CA ASN A 153 1.71 -5.12 -22.45
C ASN A 153 1.49 -4.39 -21.11
N PHE A 154 2.44 -4.47 -20.18
CA PHE A 154 2.29 -3.88 -18.83
C PHE A 154 2.08 -2.37 -18.86
N SER A 155 2.79 -1.65 -19.73
CA SER A 155 2.72 -0.19 -19.84
C SER A 155 1.31 0.30 -20.20
N TYR A 156 0.60 -0.41 -21.07
CA TYR A 156 -0.77 -0.07 -21.46
C TYR A 156 -1.75 -0.14 -20.27
N TYR A 157 -1.63 -1.17 -19.43
CA TYR A 157 -2.45 -1.28 -18.22
C TYR A 157 -2.02 -0.29 -17.13
N PHE A 158 -0.72 0.01 -17.05
CA PHE A 158 -0.13 0.82 -15.98
C PHE A 158 -0.32 2.32 -16.15
N ALA A 159 -0.29 2.85 -17.38
CA ALA A 159 -0.26 4.29 -17.64
C ALA A 159 -1.43 5.05 -16.98
N GLY A 160 -2.67 4.64 -17.24
CA GLY A 160 -3.87 5.29 -16.68
C GLY A 160 -3.89 5.29 -15.15
N PRO A 161 -3.80 4.12 -14.49
CA PRO A 161 -3.72 4.02 -13.03
C PRO A 161 -2.56 4.80 -12.41
N ALA A 162 -1.38 4.79 -13.03
CA ALA A 162 -0.21 5.52 -12.54
C ALA A 162 -0.42 7.04 -12.58
N ILE A 163 -1.00 7.57 -13.67
CA ILE A 163 -1.33 8.99 -13.80
C ILE A 163 -2.34 9.41 -12.73
N LEU A 164 -3.45 8.67 -12.60
CA LEU A 164 -4.49 8.96 -11.61
C LEU A 164 -3.96 8.91 -10.19
N PHE A 165 -3.16 7.89 -9.86
CA PHE A 165 -2.52 7.78 -8.55
C PHE A 165 -1.55 8.92 -8.27
N THR A 166 -0.74 9.31 -9.26
CA THR A 166 0.21 10.41 -9.12
C THR A 166 -0.51 11.74 -8.87
N LEU A 167 -1.56 12.03 -9.66
CA LEU A 167 -2.39 13.22 -9.45
C LEU A 167 -3.07 13.21 -8.06
N ASP A 168 -3.59 12.06 -7.62
CA ASP A 168 -4.16 11.90 -6.29
C ASP A 168 -3.13 12.20 -5.19
N LYS A 169 -1.88 11.73 -5.33
CA LYS A 169 -0.81 12.05 -4.38
C LYS A 169 -0.39 13.51 -4.40
N ILE A 170 -0.33 14.15 -5.57
CA ILE A 170 -0.05 15.59 -5.67
C ILE A 170 -1.12 16.39 -4.92
N VAL A 171 -2.40 16.03 -5.10
CA VAL A 171 -3.51 16.66 -4.37
C VAL A 171 -3.41 16.39 -2.86
N SER A 172 -3.02 15.19 -2.43
CA SER A 172 -2.81 14.92 -1.00
C SER A 172 -1.63 15.70 -0.42
N LEU A 173 -0.54 15.87 -1.18
CA LEU A 173 0.66 16.58 -0.73
C LEU A 173 0.47 18.10 -0.69
N SER A 174 -0.40 18.66 -1.53
CA SER A 174 -0.72 20.08 -1.51
C SER A 174 -1.54 20.50 -0.28
N ARG A 175 -2.14 19.54 0.42
CA ARG A 175 -2.90 19.78 1.66
C ARG A 175 -1.97 20.00 2.84
N ARG A 176 -2.08 21.16 3.49
CA ARG A 176 -1.24 21.53 4.64
C ARG A 176 -1.49 20.61 5.83
N LYS A 177 -0.41 20.11 6.45
CA LYS A 177 -0.50 19.45 7.77
C LYS A 177 -1.09 20.43 8.77
N ARG A 178 -2.04 19.98 9.59
CA ARG A 178 -2.64 20.75 10.68
C ARG A 178 -2.31 20.09 12.01
N GLU A 179 -2.06 20.92 13.01
CA GLU A 179 -1.93 20.48 14.39
C GLU A 179 -3.31 20.54 15.05
N LEU A 180 -3.71 19.46 15.71
CA LEU A 180 -4.94 19.33 16.46
C LEU A 180 -4.62 19.37 17.96
N THR A 181 -5.38 20.18 18.68
CA THR A 181 -5.33 20.24 20.14
C THR A 181 -6.33 19.24 20.73
N ILE A 182 -5.86 18.37 21.62
CA ILE A 182 -6.72 17.47 22.38
C ILE A 182 -7.46 18.27 23.45
N LEU A 183 -8.78 18.11 23.52
CA LEU A 183 -9.65 18.70 24.55
C LEU A 183 -9.90 17.71 25.68
N ARG A 184 -10.13 16.43 25.33
CA ARG A 184 -10.42 15.36 26.27
C ARG A 184 -9.84 14.06 25.75
N MET A 185 -9.28 13.26 26.65
CA MET A 185 -8.80 11.93 26.37
C MET A 185 -9.24 11.01 27.52
N GLU A 186 -9.88 9.89 27.20
CA GLU A 186 -10.46 9.01 28.21
C GLU A 186 -10.27 7.55 27.85
N GLN A 187 -10.03 6.72 28.86
CA GLN A 187 -10.08 5.28 28.72
C GLN A 187 -11.49 4.78 28.96
N LEU A 188 -12.08 4.19 27.95
CA LEU A 188 -13.35 3.51 28.03
C LEU A 188 -13.14 1.99 28.27
N PRO A 189 -14.18 1.28 28.74
CA PRO A 189 -14.18 -0.18 28.79
C PRO A 189 -13.94 -0.82 27.41
N SER A 190 -13.61 -2.11 27.40
CA SER A 190 -13.33 -2.89 26.18
C SER A 190 -12.12 -2.39 25.37
N ASP A 191 -11.08 -1.92 26.08
CA ASP A 191 -9.81 -1.49 25.49
C ASP A 191 -9.92 -0.33 24.48
N ILE A 192 -10.93 0.53 24.65
CA ILE A 192 -11.15 1.69 23.78
C ILE A 192 -10.62 2.97 24.42
N THR A 193 -9.83 3.74 23.67
CA THR A 193 -9.42 5.09 24.04
C THR A 193 -10.26 6.10 23.25
N TYR A 194 -11.01 6.94 23.96
CA TYR A 194 -11.75 8.06 23.40
C TYR A 194 -10.84 9.29 23.37
N ILE A 195 -10.82 10.01 22.25
CA ILE A 195 -10.11 11.28 22.14
C ILE A 195 -11.00 12.29 21.44
N GLU A 196 -11.12 13.46 22.05
CA GLU A 196 -11.81 14.62 21.52
C GLU A 196 -10.80 15.72 21.19
N PHE A 197 -10.89 16.27 19.99
CA PHE A 197 -10.03 17.32 19.48
C PHE A 197 -10.82 18.59 19.22
N LYS A 198 -10.13 19.73 19.36
CA LYS A 198 -10.64 21.01 18.87
C LYS A 198 -10.75 20.96 17.35
N ARG A 199 -11.94 21.23 16.81
CA ARG A 199 -12.15 21.33 15.37
C ARG A 199 -11.40 22.56 14.82
N PRO A 200 -10.51 22.40 13.83
CA PRO A 200 -9.88 23.54 13.18
C PRO A 200 -10.89 24.42 12.45
N ALA A 201 -10.59 25.71 12.32
CA ALA A 201 -11.36 26.60 11.46
C ALA A 201 -11.40 26.06 10.02
N ASN A 202 -12.58 26.09 9.40
CA ASN A 202 -12.83 25.58 8.04
C ASN A 202 -12.47 24.10 7.87
N PHE A 203 -12.63 23.29 8.92
CA PHE A 203 -12.55 21.83 8.80
C PHE A 203 -13.93 21.29 8.49
N GLU A 204 -14.20 20.99 7.22
CA GLU A 204 -15.44 20.36 6.77
C GLU A 204 -15.18 18.88 6.51
N TYR A 205 -16.09 18.04 7.00
CA TYR A 205 -16.04 16.60 6.80
C TYR A 205 -17.45 16.03 6.74
N LYS A 206 -17.59 14.83 6.21
CA LYS A 206 -18.86 14.09 6.15
C LYS A 206 -18.82 12.87 7.07
N SER A 207 -20.00 12.40 7.46
CA SER A 207 -20.12 11.21 8.32
C SER A 207 -19.41 10.01 7.70
N GLY A 208 -18.71 9.24 8.53
CA GLY A 208 -17.92 8.08 8.11
C GLY A 208 -16.64 8.42 7.33
N GLN A 209 -16.19 9.68 7.32
CA GLN A 209 -14.82 10.00 6.91
C GLN A 209 -13.83 9.68 8.03
N TRP A 210 -12.55 9.54 7.65
CA TRP A 210 -11.47 9.22 8.58
C TRP A 210 -10.34 10.24 8.43
N VAL A 211 -9.54 10.38 9.48
CA VAL A 211 -8.38 11.28 9.57
C VAL A 211 -7.12 10.46 9.84
N ARG A 212 -5.94 10.95 9.44
CA ARG A 212 -4.69 10.34 9.90
C ARG A 212 -4.14 11.12 11.05
N LEU A 213 -3.88 10.47 12.17
CA LEU A 213 -3.34 11.12 13.35
C LEU A 213 -1.94 10.56 13.66
N ALA A 214 -1.01 11.46 13.98
CA ALA A 214 0.27 11.13 14.59
C ALA A 214 0.36 11.83 15.95
N CYS A 215 0.56 11.07 17.02
CA CYS A 215 0.76 11.60 18.36
C CYS A 215 2.24 11.97 18.55
N THR A 216 2.53 13.24 18.84
CA THR A 216 3.93 13.71 18.93
C THR A 216 4.72 13.05 20.06
N ALA A 217 4.03 12.54 21.09
CA ALA A 217 4.65 11.83 22.21
C ALA A 217 5.06 10.38 21.89
N LEU A 218 4.43 9.77 20.87
CA LEU A 218 4.73 8.39 20.45
C LEU A 218 5.64 8.34 19.21
N GLY A 219 5.52 9.34 18.35
CA GLY A 219 6.31 9.45 17.13
C GLY A 219 5.69 10.46 16.16
N LYS A 220 6.48 11.44 15.71
CA LYS A 220 5.99 12.52 14.84
C LYS A 220 5.60 12.06 13.43
N GLU A 221 6.15 10.93 12.97
CA GLU A 221 5.98 10.42 11.61
C GLU A 221 5.17 9.11 11.55
N GLU A 222 4.64 8.63 12.68
CA GLU A 222 3.80 7.44 12.72
C GLU A 222 2.30 7.81 12.65
N TYR A 223 1.77 7.79 11.43
CA TYR A 223 0.39 8.21 11.14
C TYR A 223 -0.58 7.03 10.98
N HIS A 224 -1.58 6.96 11.87
CA HIS A 224 -2.64 5.95 11.87
C HIS A 224 -3.96 6.54 11.35
N SER A 225 -4.68 5.78 10.51
CA SER A 225 -5.97 6.23 9.94
C SER A 225 -7.10 5.84 10.88
N LEU A 226 -7.91 6.80 11.31
CA LEU A 226 -8.95 6.66 12.32
C LEU A 226 -10.25 7.31 11.85
N THR A 227 -11.36 6.57 11.94
CA THR A 227 -12.68 7.08 11.55
C THR A 227 -13.15 8.15 12.54
N LEU A 228 -13.63 9.28 12.02
CA LEU A 228 -14.27 10.30 12.83
C LEU A 228 -15.64 9.79 13.29
N THR A 229 -15.86 9.80 14.60
CA THR A 229 -17.12 9.37 15.23
C THR A 229 -18.05 10.53 15.56
N SER A 230 -17.51 11.75 15.59
CA SER A 230 -18.28 13.00 15.75
C SER A 230 -19.14 13.27 14.53
N ALA A 231 -20.25 13.98 14.74
CA ALA A 231 -21.11 14.41 13.64
C ALA A 231 -20.57 15.68 12.94
N PRO A 232 -20.77 15.83 11.61
CA PRO A 232 -20.29 17.01 10.86
C PRO A 232 -20.72 18.38 11.38
N HIS A 233 -21.80 18.47 12.15
CA HIS A 233 -22.30 19.71 12.76
C HIS A 233 -21.69 20.02 14.13
N GLU A 234 -20.92 19.10 14.73
CA GLU A 234 -20.31 19.29 16.04
C GLU A 234 -19.08 20.21 15.98
N ASN A 235 -18.85 20.97 17.05
CA ASN A 235 -17.73 21.90 17.16
C ASN A 235 -16.41 21.21 17.54
N THR A 236 -16.44 19.91 17.78
CA THR A 236 -15.29 19.08 18.13
C THR A 236 -15.21 17.89 17.17
N LEU A 237 -14.03 17.27 17.14
CA LEU A 237 -13.79 16.04 16.40
C LEU A 237 -13.55 14.93 17.40
N SER A 238 -14.19 13.78 17.25
CA SER A 238 -13.97 12.63 18.14
C SER A 238 -13.55 11.39 17.39
N VAL A 239 -12.73 10.56 18.05
CA VAL A 239 -12.33 9.24 17.58
C VAL A 239 -12.38 8.24 18.73
N TYR A 240 -12.76 7.00 18.40
CA TYR A 240 -12.69 5.85 19.30
C TYR A 240 -11.63 4.91 18.77
N ILE A 241 -10.61 4.64 19.57
CA ILE A 241 -9.42 3.88 19.15
C ILE A 241 -9.37 2.60 19.98
N LEU A 242 -9.59 1.46 19.32
CA LEU A 242 -9.39 0.14 19.95
C LEU A 242 -7.89 -0.13 20.12
N ALA A 243 -7.48 -0.61 21.30
CA ALA A 243 -6.12 -1.00 21.57
C ALA A 243 -5.81 -2.38 20.95
N CYS A 244 -5.30 -2.37 19.72
CA CYS A 244 -5.01 -3.58 18.96
C CYS A 244 -3.52 -3.81 18.65
N GLY A 245 -2.66 -2.79 18.75
CA GLY A 245 -1.21 -2.89 18.53
C GLY A 245 -0.40 -1.97 19.45
N PRO A 246 0.95 -2.00 19.38
CA PRO A 246 1.82 -1.24 20.28
C PRO A 246 1.53 0.26 20.28
N TRP A 247 1.26 0.86 19.11
CA TRP A 247 0.93 2.28 19.02
C TRP A 247 -0.36 2.62 19.79
N SER A 248 -1.45 1.86 19.58
CA SER A 248 -2.72 2.10 20.26
C SER A 248 -2.66 1.76 21.76
N TRP A 249 -1.88 0.75 22.16
CA TRP A 249 -1.64 0.43 23.57
C TRP A 249 -0.82 1.51 24.26
N ASN A 250 0.21 2.05 23.59
CA ASN A 250 0.99 3.16 24.11
C ASN A 250 0.15 4.45 24.20
N LEU A 251 -0.74 4.70 23.23
CA LEU A 251 -1.68 5.82 23.27
C LEU A 251 -2.67 5.68 24.43
N ARG A 252 -3.18 4.47 24.67
CA ARG A 252 -4.02 4.16 25.83
C ARG A 252 -3.27 4.42 27.14
N ARG A 253 -2.02 3.98 27.27
CA ARG A 253 -1.20 4.25 28.47
C ARG A 253 -0.95 5.74 28.68
N LEU A 254 -0.74 6.51 27.60
CA LEU A 254 -0.63 7.97 27.70
C LEU A 254 -1.92 8.60 28.23
N ALA A 255 -3.10 8.10 27.83
CA ALA A 255 -4.37 8.56 28.36
C ALA A 255 -4.48 8.34 29.88
N ASP A 256 -3.98 7.22 30.39
CA ASP A 256 -3.97 6.93 31.84
C ASP A 256 -3.10 7.92 32.61
N GLN A 257 -1.87 8.15 32.12
CA GLN A 257 -0.92 9.06 32.75
C GLN A 257 -1.45 10.50 32.78
N GLN A 258 -2.14 10.93 31.72
CA GLN A 258 -2.74 12.27 31.64
C GLN A 258 -3.97 12.44 32.53
N ASN A 259 -4.66 11.35 32.90
CA ASN A 259 -5.73 11.42 33.90
C ASN A 259 -5.18 11.55 35.33
N GLN A 260 -3.92 11.17 35.56
CA GLN A 260 -3.28 11.22 36.88
C GLN A 260 -2.44 12.49 37.08
N ASP A 261 -1.83 13.03 36.01
CA ASP A 261 -1.04 14.26 36.03
C ASP A 261 -1.78 15.45 35.41
N THR A 262 -1.68 16.65 35.99
CA THR A 262 -2.20 17.92 35.42
C THR A 262 -1.38 18.45 34.23
N ASN A 263 -0.67 17.58 33.51
CA ASN A 263 0.17 17.96 32.39
C ASN A 263 -0.69 18.29 31.15
N PRO A 264 -0.22 19.18 30.26
CA PRO A 264 -0.93 19.46 29.02
C PRO A 264 -0.89 18.24 28.08
N TYR A 265 -2.03 17.95 27.45
CA TYR A 265 -2.15 16.85 26.50
C TYR A 265 -1.10 16.94 25.36
N PRO A 266 -0.62 15.79 24.86
CA PRO A 266 0.30 15.78 23.73
C PRO A 266 -0.37 16.33 22.47
N LYS A 267 0.43 16.98 21.63
CA LYS A 267 -0.02 17.50 20.33
C LYS A 267 -0.27 16.34 19.36
N VAL A 268 -1.25 16.53 18.48
CA VAL A 268 -1.56 15.54 17.44
C VAL A 268 -1.50 16.20 16.07
N ASN A 269 -0.78 15.59 15.14
CA ASN A 269 -0.67 16.07 13.77
C ASN A 269 -1.62 15.30 12.86
N THR A 270 -2.34 16.01 12.00
CA THR A 270 -3.07 15.43 10.87
C THR A 270 -2.51 15.97 9.55
N PRO A 271 -2.27 15.13 8.51
CA PRO A 271 -2.16 15.65 7.16
C PRO A 271 -3.49 16.31 6.77
N GLY A 272 -3.44 17.38 5.97
CA GLY A 272 -4.64 18.16 5.66
C GLY A 272 -5.72 17.27 5.02
N VAL A 273 -6.92 17.33 5.58
CA VAL A 273 -8.15 16.70 5.05
C VAL A 273 -8.79 17.63 4.02
#